data_AF-A0A222FM79-F1
#
_entry.id   AF-A0A222FM79-F1
#
_cell.length_a   1.000
_cell.length_b   1.000
_cell.length_c   1.000
_cell.angle_alpha   90.00
_cell.angle_beta   90.00
_cell.angle_gamma   90.00
#
_symmetry.space_group_name_H-M   'P 1'
#
loop_
_entity.id
_entity.type
_entity.pdbx_description
1 polymer ?
#
loop_
_entity_poly.entity_id
_entity_poly.type
_entity_poly.pdbx_seq_one_letter_code
_entity_poly.pdbx_strand_id
1 'polypeptide(L)'
;MTTYTVAPGEYRVSDQSSVILKTLLGSCVAVCLYDERVHVFGMNHFLLALDKYHQQSSVSGRYGIHAMELLINAMLKRGAEKKRMKAKVFGGANVLNQIGQQHFNIGQANVEFAFDFLQQEAIPVSSHDVGGENGRTILFDGSDLGVYVRLIDGRQQAQLLVEDESQWLSRQQQQQQRQPAGTVVFWDD
;
A
#
# COMPACT_ATOMS: atom_id res chain seq x y z
N MET A 1 12.51 -20.90 5.44
CA MET A 1 11.86 -19.58 5.33
C MET A 1 10.70 -19.69 4.35
N THR A 2 9.54 -19.15 4.70
CA THR A 2 8.34 -19.13 3.86
C THR A 2 8.12 -17.72 3.33
N THR A 3 8.02 -17.54 2.01
CA THR A 3 7.80 -16.22 1.41
C THR A 3 6.36 -16.09 0.92
N TYR A 4 5.69 -14.99 1.28
CA TYR A 4 4.37 -14.64 0.75
C TYR A 4 4.45 -13.36 -0.06
N THR A 5 3.94 -13.39 -1.28
CA THR A 5 3.71 -12.17 -2.05
C THR A 5 2.47 -11.46 -1.54
N VAL A 6 2.56 -10.14 -1.36
CA VAL A 6 1.43 -9.24 -1.08
C VAL A 6 1.13 -8.46 -2.34
N ALA A 7 0.01 -8.76 -3.00
CA ALA A 7 -0.37 -8.12 -4.25
C ALA A 7 -1.06 -6.76 -4.02
N PRO A 8 -1.20 -5.91 -5.06
CA PRO A 8 -1.93 -4.65 -4.95
C PRO A 8 -3.35 -4.83 -4.39
N GLY A 9 -3.65 -4.10 -3.32
CA GLY A 9 -4.92 -4.16 -2.59
C GLY A 9 -5.00 -5.27 -1.55
N GLU A 10 -3.94 -6.05 -1.36
CA GLU A 10 -3.83 -7.04 -0.30
C GLU A 10 -3.07 -6.51 0.91
N TYR A 11 -3.24 -7.22 2.03
CA TYR A 11 -2.40 -7.08 3.20
C TYR A 11 -2.12 -8.46 3.79
N ARG A 12 -1.04 -8.58 4.54
CA ARG A 12 -0.70 -9.81 5.26
C ARG A 12 -0.03 -9.47 6.58
N VAL A 13 -0.33 -10.28 7.59
CA VAL A 13 0.24 -10.18 8.94
C VAL A 13 0.72 -11.56 9.35
N SER A 14 1.87 -11.61 10.03
CA SER A 14 2.48 -12.81 10.60
C SER A 14 3.10 -12.49 11.96
N ASP A 15 3.30 -13.55 12.73
CA ASP A 15 4.00 -13.61 14.01
C ASP A 15 5.12 -14.66 14.00
N GLN A 16 5.47 -15.16 12.81
CA GLN A 16 6.47 -16.20 12.61
C GLN A 16 7.77 -15.61 12.05
N SER A 17 8.86 -15.76 12.79
CA SER A 17 10.20 -15.27 12.38
C SER A 17 10.75 -15.91 11.11
N SER A 18 10.17 -17.03 10.65
CA SER A 18 10.57 -17.70 9.41
C SER A 18 9.86 -17.17 8.16
N VAL A 19 8.94 -16.20 8.31
CA VAL A 19 8.14 -15.64 7.23
C VAL A 19 8.79 -14.39 6.63
N ILE A 20 8.75 -14.29 5.31
CA ILE A 20 9.12 -13.10 4.54
C ILE A 20 7.88 -12.61 3.78
N LEU A 21 7.55 -11.33 3.91
CA LEU A 21 6.52 -10.69 3.08
C LEU A 21 7.20 -9.96 1.92
N LYS A 22 6.81 -10.27 0.69
CA LYS A 22 7.40 -9.73 -0.53
C LYS A 22 6.40 -8.90 -1.30
N THR A 23 6.82 -7.76 -1.84
CA THR A 23 6.02 -7.07 -2.84
C THR A 23 6.88 -6.28 -3.84
N LEU A 24 6.25 -5.92 -4.95
CA LEU A 24 6.81 -5.21 -6.08
C LEU A 24 6.06 -3.87 -6.20
N LEU A 25 6.78 -2.76 -6.14
CA LEU A 25 6.21 -1.41 -6.04
C LEU A 25 6.71 -0.53 -7.18
N GLY A 26 5.77 0.11 -7.88
CA GLY A 26 6.00 1.27 -8.72
C GLY A 26 5.48 2.54 -8.03
N SER A 27 4.41 3.13 -8.56
CA SER A 27 3.71 4.27 -7.96
C SER A 27 2.96 3.89 -6.67
N CYS A 28 2.61 2.62 -6.48
CA CYS A 28 2.01 2.11 -5.26
C CYS A 28 2.93 2.29 -4.03
N VAL A 29 2.33 2.25 -2.84
CA VAL A 29 3.06 2.29 -1.56
C VAL A 29 2.73 1.05 -0.73
N ALA A 30 3.76 0.52 -0.06
CA ALA A 30 3.62 -0.47 0.99
C ALA A 30 4.00 0.14 2.33
N VAL A 31 3.12 -0.05 3.32
CA VAL A 31 3.42 0.21 4.73
C VAL A 31 3.66 -1.12 5.42
N CYS A 32 4.85 -1.23 6.00
CA CYS A 32 5.26 -2.33 6.86
C CYS A 32 5.07 -1.88 8.32
N LEU A 33 4.18 -2.52 9.05
CA LEU A 33 3.94 -2.27 10.47
C LEU A 33 4.50 -3.42 11.31
N TYR A 34 5.02 -3.11 12.49
CA TYR A 34 5.49 -4.13 13.43
C TYR A 34 5.41 -3.67 14.89
N ASP A 35 5.17 -4.62 15.79
CA ASP A 35 5.33 -4.51 17.23
C ASP A 35 6.41 -5.51 17.66
N GLU A 36 7.62 -5.01 17.93
CA GLU A 36 8.80 -5.82 18.29
C GLU A 36 8.55 -6.68 19.54
N ARG A 37 7.75 -6.18 20.49
CA ARG A 37 7.57 -6.82 21.80
C ARG A 37 6.84 -8.15 21.70
N VAL A 38 5.82 -8.22 20.85
CA VAL A 38 5.04 -9.43 20.60
C VAL A 38 5.42 -10.12 19.30
N HIS A 39 6.41 -9.59 18.59
CA HIS A 39 6.92 -10.11 17.32
C HIS A 39 5.83 -10.25 16.23
N VAL A 40 4.87 -9.33 16.22
CA VAL A 40 3.83 -9.27 15.18
C VAL A 40 4.24 -8.24 14.14
N PHE A 41 4.17 -8.62 12.88
CA PHE A 41 4.51 -7.74 11.76
C PHE A 41 3.56 -7.97 10.59
N GLY A 42 3.42 -6.96 9.75
CA GLY A 42 2.59 -7.06 8.56
C GLY A 42 2.89 -5.99 7.55
N MET A 43 2.39 -6.22 6.33
CA MET A 43 2.61 -5.36 5.18
C MET A 43 1.31 -5.24 4.41
N ASN A 44 0.97 -4.03 3.99
CA ASN A 44 -0.04 -3.81 2.96
C ASN A 44 0.64 -3.40 1.64
N HIS A 45 -0.15 -3.38 0.58
CA HIS A 45 0.21 -2.77 -0.69
C HIS A 45 -1.01 -2.03 -1.20
N PHE A 46 -0.99 -0.70 -1.18
CA PHE A 46 -2.10 0.11 -1.67
C PHE A 46 -1.66 1.05 -2.79
N LEU A 47 -2.65 1.41 -3.60
CA LEU A 47 -2.57 2.42 -4.64
C LEU A 47 -3.81 3.29 -4.46
N LEU A 48 -3.68 4.61 -4.39
CA LEU A 48 -4.86 5.47 -4.41
C LEU A 48 -5.35 5.59 -5.86
N ALA A 49 -6.66 5.49 -6.07
CA ALA A 49 -7.24 5.99 -7.31
C ALA A 49 -7.12 7.53 -7.29
N LEU A 50 -6.83 8.16 -8.42
CA LEU A 50 -7.07 9.59 -8.57
C LEU A 50 -8.25 9.75 -9.52
N ASP A 51 -9.13 10.71 -9.25
CA ASP A 51 -10.22 11.02 -10.18
C ASP A 51 -9.66 11.66 -11.46
N LYS A 52 -10.50 11.77 -12.50
CA LYS A 52 -10.15 12.37 -13.80
C LYS A 52 -9.63 13.83 -13.73
N TYR A 53 -9.86 14.50 -12.60
CA TYR A 53 -9.36 15.84 -12.31
C TYR A 53 -8.16 15.85 -11.35
N HIS A 54 -7.58 14.69 -11.08
CA HIS A 54 -6.36 14.52 -10.28
C HIS A 54 -6.49 15.02 -8.84
N GLN A 55 -7.72 15.14 -8.37
CA GLN A 55 -8.01 15.36 -6.97
C GLN A 55 -8.12 14.00 -6.28
N GLN A 56 -7.57 13.94 -5.06
CA GLN A 56 -7.86 12.87 -4.13
C GLN A 56 -9.37 12.91 -3.87
N SER A 57 -10.12 12.04 -4.52
CA SER A 57 -11.54 11.93 -4.24
C SER A 57 -11.72 11.33 -2.84
N SER A 58 -12.82 11.70 -2.17
CA SER A 58 -13.15 11.15 -0.86
C SER A 58 -13.21 9.61 -0.86
N VAL A 59 -13.44 8.99 -2.01
CA VAL A 59 -13.44 7.54 -2.22
C VAL A 59 -12.03 6.95 -2.18
N SER A 60 -11.06 7.66 -2.76
CA SER A 60 -9.67 7.21 -2.85
C SER A 60 -8.97 7.29 -1.50
N GLY A 61 -9.18 8.38 -0.76
CA GLY A 61 -8.77 8.46 0.65
C GLY A 61 -9.41 7.36 1.49
N ARG A 62 -10.70 7.06 1.29
CA ARG A 62 -11.40 5.93 1.95
C ARG A 62 -10.73 4.59 1.67
N TYR A 63 -10.23 4.36 0.46
CA TYR A 63 -9.54 3.12 0.12
C TYR A 63 -8.21 2.99 0.85
N GLY A 64 -7.38 4.04 0.81
CA GLY A 64 -6.12 4.07 1.54
C GLY A 64 -6.32 3.86 3.05
N ILE A 65 -7.31 4.55 3.63
CA ILE A 65 -7.68 4.42 5.04
C ILE A 65 -8.08 2.96 5.32
N HIS A 66 -8.95 2.39 4.49
CA HIS A 66 -9.41 1.01 4.65
C HIS A 66 -8.24 0.01 4.64
N ALA A 67 -7.30 0.14 3.69
CA ALA A 67 -6.13 -0.73 3.62
C ALA A 67 -5.23 -0.65 4.87
N MET A 68 -5.06 0.55 5.42
CA MET A 68 -4.29 0.77 6.65
C MET A 68 -5.03 0.22 7.89
N GLU A 69 -6.32 0.48 8.01
CA GLU A 69 -7.17 -0.01 9.11
C GLU A 69 -7.23 -1.54 9.13
N LEU A 70 -7.39 -2.19 7.97
CA LEU A 70 -7.38 -3.65 7.87
C LEU A 70 -6.07 -4.24 8.39
N LEU A 71 -4.94 -3.65 8.02
CA LEU A 71 -3.63 -4.08 8.49
C LEU A 71 -3.49 -3.93 10.02
N ILE A 72 -3.78 -2.73 10.54
CA ILE A 72 -3.70 -2.43 11.98
C ILE A 72 -4.60 -3.39 12.76
N ASN A 73 -5.87 -3.53 12.37
CA ASN A 73 -6.81 -4.40 13.05
C ASN A 73 -6.39 -5.87 13.03
N ALA A 74 -5.82 -6.35 11.92
CA ALA A 74 -5.30 -7.71 11.83
C ALA A 74 -4.08 -7.94 12.74
N MET A 75 -3.25 -6.92 12.95
CA MET A 75 -2.14 -6.98 13.92
C MET A 75 -2.65 -6.93 15.36
N LEU A 76 -3.62 -6.06 15.68
CA LEU A 76 -4.24 -6.00 17.01
C LEU A 76 -4.85 -7.34 17.41
N LYS A 77 -5.53 -8.03 16.47
CA LYS A 77 -6.08 -9.38 16.67
C LYS A 77 -5.02 -10.44 17.00
N ARG A 78 -3.75 -10.20 16.67
CA ARG A 78 -2.60 -11.06 17.02
C ARG A 78 -1.84 -10.58 18.25
N GLY A 79 -2.37 -9.62 19.01
CA GLY A 79 -1.80 -9.15 20.27
C GLY A 79 -0.81 -7.98 20.13
N ALA A 80 -0.65 -7.40 18.94
CA ALA A 80 0.07 -6.14 18.80
C ALA A 80 -0.68 -5.01 19.53
N GLU A 81 0.05 -4.00 19.98
CA GLU A 81 -0.54 -2.78 20.53
C GLU A 81 -0.18 -1.57 19.68
N LYS A 82 -1.19 -0.79 19.26
CA LYS A 82 -1.00 0.39 18.40
C LYS A 82 0.09 1.35 18.92
N LYS A 83 0.11 1.61 20.23
CA LYS A 83 1.11 2.50 20.88
C LYS A 83 2.56 1.99 20.80
N ARG A 84 2.78 0.71 20.48
CA ARG A 84 4.11 0.11 20.29
C ARG A 84 4.44 -0.12 18.82
N MET A 85 3.46 0.03 17.93
CA MET A 85 3.68 -0.17 16.51
C MET A 85 4.66 0.87 15.99
N LYS A 86 5.55 0.43 15.12
CA LYS A 86 6.41 1.28 14.29
C LYS A 86 6.12 0.96 12.83
N ALA A 87 6.36 1.94 11.96
CA ALA A 87 6.18 1.80 10.53
C ALA A 87 7.50 1.84 9.76
N LYS A 88 7.51 1.20 8.59
CA LYS A 88 8.47 1.43 7.52
C LYS A 88 7.72 1.59 6.20
N VAL A 89 8.10 2.56 5.36
CA VAL A 89 7.31 2.97 4.19
C VAL A 89 8.14 2.89 2.91
N PHE A 90 7.60 2.26 1.87
CA PHE A 90 8.33 2.02 0.62
C PHE A 90 7.45 2.24 -0.61
N GLY A 91 8.06 2.60 -1.75
CA GLY A 91 7.39 2.69 -3.05
C GLY A 91 7.22 4.12 -3.55
N GLY A 92 6.12 4.44 -4.22
CA GLY A 92 5.85 5.79 -4.69
C GLY A 92 6.76 6.28 -5.83
N ALA A 93 7.33 5.37 -6.60
CA ALA A 93 8.20 5.68 -7.72
C ALA A 93 7.42 6.20 -8.94
N ASN A 94 8.04 7.10 -9.70
CA ASN A 94 7.49 7.65 -10.95
C ASN A 94 7.90 6.82 -12.16
N VAL A 95 7.52 5.54 -12.17
CA VAL A 95 7.93 4.57 -13.22
C VAL A 95 7.45 4.98 -14.63
N LEU A 96 6.38 5.77 -14.71
CA LEU A 96 5.80 6.28 -15.96
C LEU A 96 6.72 7.24 -16.72
N ASN A 97 7.62 7.94 -16.03
CA ASN A 97 8.60 8.81 -16.68
C ASN A 97 9.57 8.01 -17.56
N GLN A 98 9.88 6.77 -17.16
CA GLN A 98 10.78 5.88 -17.92
C GLN A 98 10.19 5.41 -19.26
N ILE A 99 8.88 5.51 -19.43
CA ILE A 99 8.17 5.14 -20.68
C ILE A 99 7.69 6.36 -21.48
N GLY A 100 8.12 7.58 -21.11
CA GLY A 100 7.87 8.79 -21.89
C GLY A 100 6.45 9.35 -21.76
N GLN A 101 5.66 8.88 -20.77
CA GLN A 101 4.36 9.46 -20.47
C GLN A 101 4.51 10.49 -19.33
N GLN A 102 4.43 11.77 -19.68
CA GLN A 102 4.43 12.88 -18.73
C GLN A 102 3.04 13.02 -18.11
N HIS A 103 2.68 12.12 -17.19
CA HIS A 103 1.45 12.26 -16.42
C HIS A 103 1.56 11.70 -14.99
N PHE A 104 1.40 12.64 -14.05
CA PHE A 104 0.85 12.59 -12.70
C PHE A 104 1.62 11.90 -11.56
N ASN A 105 1.85 12.71 -10.51
CA ASN A 105 2.45 12.45 -9.20
C ASN A 105 1.61 11.47 -8.32
N ILE A 106 1.11 10.36 -8.88
CA ILE A 106 0.37 9.33 -8.14
C ILE A 106 1.25 8.76 -7.03
N GLY A 107 2.52 8.48 -7.35
CA GLY A 107 3.50 8.00 -6.38
C GLY A 107 3.66 8.95 -5.20
N GLN A 108 3.82 10.25 -5.48
CA GLN A 108 3.90 11.27 -4.43
C GLN A 108 2.63 11.34 -3.59
N ALA A 109 1.45 11.35 -4.20
CA ALA A 109 0.18 11.40 -3.46
C ALA A 109 -0.02 10.17 -2.55
N ASN A 110 0.37 8.98 -3.00
CA ASN A 110 0.34 7.76 -2.18
C ASN A 110 1.30 7.86 -0.98
N VAL A 111 2.48 8.42 -1.21
CA VAL A 111 3.50 8.62 -0.18
C VAL A 111 3.01 9.62 0.86
N GLU A 112 2.55 10.80 0.43
CA GLU A 112 1.98 11.83 1.30
C GLU A 112 0.84 11.27 2.16
N PHE A 113 -0.10 10.55 1.54
CA PHE A 113 -1.17 9.87 2.25
C PHE A 113 -0.65 8.89 3.32
N ALA A 114 0.35 8.07 3.00
CA ALA A 114 0.91 7.10 3.96
C ALA A 114 1.49 7.81 5.20
N PHE A 115 2.27 8.87 4.97
CA PHE A 115 2.91 9.63 6.05
C PHE A 115 1.87 10.39 6.89
N ASP A 116 0.91 11.05 6.26
CA ASP A 116 -0.16 11.78 6.94
C ASP A 116 -1.01 10.83 7.80
N PHE A 117 -1.39 9.68 7.26
CA PHE A 117 -2.15 8.67 8.01
C PHE A 117 -1.36 8.18 9.22
N LEU A 118 -0.09 7.83 9.05
CA LEU A 118 0.76 7.34 10.15
C LEU A 118 0.96 8.41 11.23
N GLN A 119 1.10 9.67 10.83
CA GLN A 119 1.18 10.80 11.76
C GLN A 119 -0.12 10.96 12.55
N GLN A 120 -1.28 10.94 11.90
CA GLN A 120 -2.59 11.04 12.55
C GLN A 120 -2.84 9.89 13.54
N GLU A 121 -2.37 8.69 13.20
CA GLU A 121 -2.48 7.50 14.03
C GLU A 121 -1.41 7.39 15.13
N ALA A 122 -0.50 8.37 15.21
CA ALA A 122 0.65 8.42 16.13
C ALA A 122 1.55 7.17 16.04
N ILE A 123 1.73 6.63 14.83
CA ILE A 123 2.62 5.49 14.55
C ILE A 123 3.93 6.04 13.98
N PRO A 124 5.06 6.00 14.72
CA PRO A 124 6.33 6.55 14.25
C PRO A 124 6.89 5.76 13.06
N VAL A 125 7.38 6.50 12.06
CA VAL A 125 8.12 5.92 10.92
C VAL A 125 9.58 5.75 11.29
N SER A 126 10.04 4.50 11.32
CA SER A 126 11.40 4.11 11.69
C SER A 126 12.37 4.08 10.51
N SER A 127 11.88 3.85 9.29
CA SER A 127 12.68 3.84 8.06
C SER A 127 11.78 4.03 6.83
N HIS A 128 12.31 4.58 5.75
CA HIS A 128 11.58 4.67 4.50
C HIS A 128 12.52 4.69 3.29
N ASP A 129 12.03 4.21 2.14
CA ASP A 129 12.62 4.42 0.82
C ASP A 129 11.50 4.63 -0.19
N VAL A 130 11.23 5.90 -0.52
CA VAL A 130 10.07 6.34 -1.29
C VAL A 130 10.48 7.28 -2.43
N GLY A 131 9.65 7.41 -3.46
CA GLY A 131 9.89 8.33 -4.59
C GLY A 131 10.96 7.84 -5.56
N GLY A 132 11.47 8.72 -6.43
CA GLY A 132 12.47 8.36 -7.45
C GLY A 132 11.88 7.69 -8.69
N GLU A 133 12.74 7.32 -9.65
CA GLU A 133 12.31 6.91 -10.99
C GLU A 133 12.18 5.39 -11.18
N ASN A 134 12.78 4.61 -10.26
CA ASN A 134 12.82 3.15 -10.36
C ASN A 134 11.80 2.50 -9.44
N GLY A 135 11.06 1.53 -9.96
CA GLY A 135 10.32 0.59 -9.11
C GLY A 135 11.26 -0.19 -8.18
N ARG A 136 10.70 -0.80 -7.14
CA ARG A 136 11.46 -1.60 -6.16
C ARG A 136 10.73 -2.85 -5.74
N THR A 137 11.49 -3.93 -5.57
CA THR A 137 11.04 -5.09 -4.80
C THR A 137 11.43 -4.89 -3.34
N ILE A 138 10.52 -5.12 -2.41
CA ILE A 138 10.83 -5.14 -0.98
C ILE A 138 10.59 -6.53 -0.39
N LEU A 139 11.40 -6.91 0.59
CA LEU A 139 11.26 -8.10 1.42
C LEU A 139 11.24 -7.67 2.88
N PHE A 140 10.10 -7.84 3.55
CA PHE A 140 9.98 -7.65 4.99
C PHE A 140 10.23 -8.98 5.69
N ASP A 141 11.38 -9.11 6.32
CA ASP A 141 11.85 -10.34 6.95
C ASP A 141 11.39 -10.40 8.41
N GLY A 142 10.68 -11.47 8.77
CA GLY A 142 10.21 -11.70 10.13
C GLY A 142 11.33 -11.98 11.13
N SER A 143 12.51 -12.42 10.69
CA SER A 143 13.58 -12.82 11.60
C SER A 143 14.23 -11.64 12.33
N ASP A 144 14.36 -10.50 11.66
CA ASP A 144 14.98 -9.27 12.18
C ASP A 144 14.04 -8.05 12.11
N LEU A 145 12.84 -8.21 11.55
CA LEU A 145 11.91 -7.12 11.23
C LEU A 145 12.55 -6.07 10.30
N GLY A 146 13.57 -6.46 9.54
CA GLY A 146 14.28 -5.69 8.53
C GLY A 146 13.51 -5.66 7.21
N VAL A 147 13.73 -4.60 6.43
CA VAL A 147 13.20 -4.53 5.07
C VAL A 147 14.36 -4.39 4.09
N TYR A 148 14.46 -5.35 3.18
CA TYR A 148 15.47 -5.41 2.15
C TYR A 148 14.89 -4.87 0.86
N VAL A 149 15.54 -3.87 0.27
CA VAL A 149 15.08 -3.18 -0.94
C VAL A 149 15.99 -3.54 -2.10
N ARG A 150 15.39 -3.90 -3.23
CA ARG A 150 16.08 -4.06 -4.51
C ARG A 150 15.41 -3.19 -5.55
N LEU A 151 16.14 -2.19 -6.04
CA LEU A 151 15.70 -1.38 -7.17
C LEU A 151 15.61 -2.24 -8.42
N ILE A 152 14.64 -1.89 -9.25
CA ILE A 152 14.34 -2.58 -10.50
C ILE A 152 14.95 -1.74 -11.60
N ASP A 153 15.78 -2.41 -12.40
CA ASP A 153 16.49 -1.82 -13.53
C ASP A 153 16.03 -2.53 -14.80
N GLY A 154 15.74 -1.76 -15.84
CA GLY A 154 15.40 -2.27 -17.15
C GLY A 154 13.96 -2.01 -17.56
N ARG A 155 13.82 -1.59 -18.81
CA ARG A 155 12.56 -1.17 -19.44
C ARG A 155 11.46 -2.23 -19.40
N GLN A 156 11.80 -3.51 -19.53
CA GLN A 156 10.83 -4.61 -19.54
C GLN A 156 10.15 -4.80 -18.18
N GLN A 157 10.90 -4.69 -17.09
CA GLN A 157 10.36 -4.84 -15.74
C GLN A 157 9.52 -3.62 -15.35
N ALA A 158 9.95 -2.43 -15.76
CA ALA A 158 9.15 -1.20 -15.66
C ALA A 158 7.82 -1.33 -16.43
N GLN A 159 7.82 -1.95 -17.61
CA GLN A 159 6.61 -2.12 -18.41
C GLN A 159 5.59 -3.06 -17.76
N LEU A 160 6.03 -4.19 -17.21
CA LEU A 160 5.16 -5.11 -16.46
C LEU A 160 4.55 -4.44 -15.22
N LEU A 161 5.34 -3.62 -14.51
CA LEU A 161 4.87 -2.81 -13.39
C LEU A 161 3.74 -1.85 -13.81
N VAL A 162 3.94 -1.13 -14.91
CA VAL A 162 2.95 -0.19 -15.45
C VAL A 162 1.68 -0.91 -15.88
N GLU A 163 1.80 -2.10 -16.48
CA GLU A 163 0.66 -2.93 -16.86
C GLU A 163 -0.16 -3.38 -15.64
N ASP A 164 0.50 -3.88 -14.59
CA ASP A 164 -0.16 -4.29 -13.34
C ASP A 164 -0.90 -3.12 -12.66
N GLU A 165 -0.26 -1.95 -12.59
CA GLU A 165 -0.86 -0.72 -12.04
C GLU A 165 -2.08 -0.28 -12.86
N SER A 166 -1.95 -0.28 -14.18
CA SER A 166 -3.04 0.10 -15.10
C SER A 166 -4.24 -0.84 -14.98
N GLN A 167 -3.99 -2.14 -14.90
CA GLN A 167 -5.04 -3.13 -14.68
C GLN A 167 -5.73 -2.94 -13.33
N TRP A 168 -4.97 -2.66 -12.27
CA TRP A 168 -5.53 -2.41 -10.94
C TRP A 168 -6.43 -1.16 -10.94
N LEU A 169 -5.96 -0.05 -11.49
CA LEU A 169 -6.74 1.19 -11.61
C LEU A 169 -8.03 0.98 -12.41
N SER A 170 -7.95 0.24 -13.51
CA SER A 170 -9.11 -0.10 -14.36
C SER A 170 -10.16 -0.90 -13.58
N ARG A 171 -9.73 -1.90 -12.80
CA ARG A 171 -10.64 -2.71 -11.96
C ARG A 171 -11.34 -1.86 -10.91
N GLN A 172 -10.64 -0.90 -10.29
CA GLN A 172 -11.23 0.00 -9.30
C GLN A 172 -12.28 0.92 -9.89
N GLN A 173 -12.02 1.52 -11.06
CA GLN A 173 -13.01 2.37 -11.74
C GLN A 173 -14.30 1.60 -12.08
N GLN A 174 -14.19 0.33 -12.48
CA GLN A 174 -15.35 -0.51 -12.73
C GLN A 174 -16.14 -0.84 -11.45
N GLN A 175 -15.45 -1.08 -10.33
CA GLN A 175 -16.12 -1.31 -9.03
C GLN A 175 -16.84 -0.06 -8.52
N GLN A 176 -16.26 1.14 -8.72
CA GLN A 176 -16.91 2.41 -8.37
C GLN A 176 -18.20 2.64 -9.16
N GLN A 177 -18.23 2.24 -10.44
CA GLN A 177 -19.43 2.35 -11.29
C GLN A 177 -20.54 1.35 -10.94
N ARG A 178 -20.25 0.34 -10.10
CA ARG A 178 -21.20 -0.72 -9.71
C ARG A 178 -21.97 -0.44 -8.42
N GLN A 179 -21.89 0.74 -7.81
CA GLN A 179 -22.80 1.09 -6.70
C GLN A 179 -24.22 1.29 -7.24
N PRO A 180 -25.20 0.43 -6.90
CA PRO A 180 -26.58 0.71 -7.26
C PRO A 180 -27.03 1.96 -6.51
N ALA A 181 -27.71 2.88 -7.21
CA ALA A 181 -28.46 3.93 -6.55
C ALA A 181 -29.51 3.26 -5.65
N GLY A 182 -29.29 3.26 -4.34
CA GLY A 182 -30.25 2.73 -3.40
C GLY A 182 -31.52 3.57 -3.46
N THR A 183 -32.58 3.05 -4.07
CA THR A 183 -33.90 3.67 -4.01
C THR A 183 -34.40 3.53 -2.58
N VAL A 184 -34.39 4.63 -1.82
CA VAL A 184 -35.11 4.70 -0.56
C VAL A 184 -36.59 4.78 -0.91
N VAL A 185 -37.33 3.71 -0.67
CA VAL A 185 -38.79 3.69 -0.79
C VAL A 185 -39.34 3.89 0.62
N PHE A 186 -40.00 5.03 0.84
CA PHE A 186 -40.78 5.25 2.04
C PHE A 186 -42.06 4.43 1.96
N TRP A 187 -42.35 3.69 3.03
CA TRP A 187 -43.58 2.92 3.19
C TRP A 187 -44.57 3.77 3.99
N ASP A 188 -45.80 3.91 3.49
CA ASP A 188 -46.92 4.47 4.24
C ASP A 188 -47.82 3.31 4.72
N ASP A 189 -48.22 3.33 5.99
CA ASP A 189 -48.99 2.27 6.68
C ASP A 189 -50.34 1.93 6.05
#